data_AF-A0A8S1VPT0-F1
#
_entry.id   AF-A0A8S1VPT0-F1
#
_cell.length_a   1.000
_cell.length_b   1.000
_cell.length_c   1.000
_cell.angle_alpha   90.00
_cell.angle_beta   90.00
_cell.angle_gamma   90.00
#
_symmetry.space_group_name_H-M   'P 1'
#
loop_
_entity.id
_entity.type
_entity.pdbx_description
1 polymer ?
#
loop_
_entity_poly.entity_id
_entity_poly.type
_entity_poly.pdbx_seq_one_letter_code
_entity_poly.pdbx_strand_id
1 'polypeptide(L)'
;MIIIPLFIVISHACSNSANTGWSNNYSKMLITTANSITNVDLNTVCPKIDPAKVPGLPPYQYLSSSSCLGYLGPLGPYGPLSSLGPLSNPFWYPSNYFGQIQLPTNIQQIIQWSQIQYGAPMSKDGPLGYKGPLATTQYYGQQDPGKTLFESNDFAVQLRAFGLWSALGPIGPLGPLGPLGPLGPIGDHGYSVDLNGNYLNGTKIVKTVTIDYDGSSTRTYPLYEFYQSSYAKTIQLDTSFLVESDVCQGDDAYQIGGLPFNQIVTFVLTPLLALDSYSLILQDQFGKVLAQSNADNYIQTIQVNVKMNTKLSVIVHPIFLSTTIGSYRLFVTGSTQYITQYNISGNQIQSN
;
A
#
# COMPACT_ATOMS: atom_id res chain seq x y z
N MET A 1 8.28 -1.94 35.76
CA MET A 1 8.97 -0.68 35.38
C MET A 1 8.35 -0.23 34.08
N ILE A 2 7.44 0.75 34.13
CA ILE A 2 6.70 1.21 32.95
C ILE A 2 7.63 2.15 32.17
N ILE A 3 8.17 1.67 31.06
CA ILE A 3 8.91 2.52 30.12
C ILE A 3 7.85 3.21 29.27
N ILE A 4 7.54 4.46 29.60
CA ILE A 4 6.74 5.34 28.74
C ILE A 4 7.67 5.77 27.60
N PRO A 5 7.41 5.42 26.33
CA PRO A 5 8.22 5.92 25.22
C PRO A 5 8.05 7.44 25.16
N LEU A 6 9.17 8.17 25.22
CA LEU A 6 9.18 9.61 25.04
C LEU A 6 8.96 9.91 23.55
N PHE A 7 7.70 10.08 23.14
CA PHE A 7 7.36 10.45 21.77
C PHE A 7 7.78 11.89 21.50
N ILE A 8 8.79 12.08 20.63
CA ILE A 8 9.19 13.40 20.14
C ILE A 8 8.23 13.77 19.01
N VAL A 9 7.39 14.79 19.23
CA VAL A 9 6.58 15.42 18.18
C VAL A 9 7.51 16.15 17.22
N ILE A 10 7.51 15.76 15.95
CA ILE A 10 8.26 16.46 14.91
C ILE A 10 7.40 17.62 14.40
N SER A 11 7.65 18.83 14.93
CA SER A 11 7.06 20.06 14.39
C SER A 11 7.90 20.56 13.22
N HIS A 12 7.47 20.26 11.99
CA HIS A 12 7.81 21.14 10.86
C HIS A 12 6.92 22.38 10.97
N ALA A 13 7.45 23.57 10.65
CA ALA A 13 6.62 24.77 10.55
C ALA A 13 5.51 24.50 9.54
N CYS A 14 4.25 24.48 10.00
CA CYS A 14 3.17 24.05 9.14
C CYS A 14 2.97 25.04 8.00
N SER A 15 3.24 24.60 6.78
CA SER A 15 2.98 25.36 5.56
C SER A 15 1.53 25.18 5.14
N ASN A 16 0.86 26.27 4.78
CA ASN A 16 -0.46 26.20 4.15
C ASN A 16 -0.40 25.62 2.72
N SER A 17 0.79 25.49 2.12
CA SER A 17 0.95 24.90 0.80
C SER A 17 1.21 23.40 0.89
N ALA A 18 0.26 22.62 0.38
CA ALA A 18 0.29 21.16 0.40
C ALA A 18 1.43 20.51 -0.40
N ASN A 19 2.22 21.29 -1.15
CA ASN A 19 3.32 20.80 -2.00
C ASN A 19 4.69 21.36 -1.61
N THR A 20 4.80 21.88 -0.40
CA THR A 20 6.07 22.37 0.17
C THR A 20 6.45 21.53 1.39
N GLY A 21 7.67 21.71 1.90
CA GLY A 21 8.12 21.04 3.14
C GLY A 21 8.46 19.55 2.97
N TRP A 22 8.79 19.13 1.74
CA TRP A 22 9.22 17.76 1.47
C TRP A 22 10.53 17.41 2.19
N SER A 23 10.51 16.29 2.90
CA SER A 23 11.63 15.72 3.64
C SER A 23 11.87 14.29 3.16
N ASN A 24 13.14 13.91 3.08
CA ASN A 24 13.61 12.52 2.91
C ASN A 24 14.48 12.11 4.10
N ASN A 25 14.14 12.57 5.30
CA ASN A 25 14.89 12.20 6.48
C ASN A 25 14.54 10.77 6.92
N TYR A 26 15.47 9.84 6.70
CA TYR A 26 15.41 8.45 7.16
C TYR A 26 16.24 8.20 8.42
N SER A 27 16.87 9.22 9.01
CA SER A 27 17.70 9.05 10.24
C SER A 27 16.91 8.54 11.44
N LYS A 28 15.60 8.82 11.48
CA LYS A 28 14.64 8.30 12.44
C LYS A 28 13.54 7.53 11.71
N MET A 29 13.00 6.53 12.39
CA MET A 29 11.89 5.74 11.89
C MET A 29 10.57 6.43 12.29
N LEU A 30 9.92 7.02 11.30
CA LEU A 30 8.58 7.57 11.36
C LEU A 30 7.55 6.50 11.08
N ILE A 31 6.49 6.48 11.88
CA ILE A 31 5.49 5.42 11.90
C ILE A 31 4.10 6.05 12.05
N THR A 32 3.16 5.59 11.23
CA THR A 32 1.72 5.73 11.51
C THR A 32 1.11 4.34 11.66
N THR A 33 0.14 4.22 12.54
CA THR A 33 -0.66 3.01 12.76
C THR A 33 -2.15 3.36 12.76
N ALA A 34 -3.03 2.35 12.64
CA ALA A 34 -4.47 2.58 12.78
C ALA A 34 -4.78 3.29 14.12
N ASN A 35 -4.15 2.87 15.21
CA ASN A 35 -4.31 3.50 16.54
C ASN A 35 -3.93 4.99 16.52
N SER A 36 -2.82 5.34 15.86
CA SER A 36 -2.33 6.73 15.84
C SER A 36 -3.19 7.70 15.02
N ILE A 37 -3.95 7.18 14.05
CA ILE A 37 -4.85 7.99 13.22
C ILE A 37 -6.28 8.00 13.76
N THR A 38 -6.65 7.06 14.63
CA THR A 38 -7.94 7.11 15.33
C THR A 38 -7.99 8.34 16.24
N ASN A 39 -9.09 9.11 16.15
CA ASN A 39 -9.33 10.30 16.99
C ASN A 39 -8.24 11.38 16.91
N VAL A 40 -7.55 11.51 15.77
CA VAL A 40 -6.58 12.59 15.60
C VAL A 40 -7.28 13.96 15.67
N ASP A 41 -6.65 14.92 16.33
CA ASP A 41 -7.06 16.32 16.20
C ASP A 41 -6.59 16.83 14.83
N LEU A 42 -7.54 17.05 13.92
CA LEU A 42 -7.30 17.52 12.56
C LEU A 42 -6.54 18.87 12.52
N ASN A 43 -6.57 19.66 13.58
CA ASN A 43 -5.81 20.92 13.65
C ASN A 43 -4.30 20.69 13.82
N THR A 44 -3.89 19.49 14.21
CA THR A 44 -2.47 19.11 14.39
C THR A 44 -1.86 18.55 13.11
N VAL A 45 -2.69 18.25 12.12
CA VAL A 45 -2.26 17.68 10.84
C VAL A 45 -1.78 18.79 9.91
N CYS A 46 -0.61 18.58 9.33
CA CYS A 46 -0.03 19.45 8.33
C CYS A 46 0.30 18.64 7.07
N PRO A 47 0.04 19.14 5.85
CA PRO A 47 -0.69 20.38 5.53
C PRO A 47 -2.10 20.40 6.13
N LYS A 48 -2.57 21.60 6.53
CA LYS A 48 -3.88 21.76 7.15
C LYS A 48 -4.97 21.29 6.19
N ILE A 49 -5.91 20.50 6.70
CA ILE A 49 -7.06 20.04 5.92
C ILE A 49 -8.13 21.14 5.91
N ASP A 50 -8.47 21.63 4.73
CA ASP A 50 -9.63 22.46 4.46
C ASP A 50 -10.86 21.56 4.21
N PRO A 51 -11.86 21.55 5.10
CA PRO A 51 -13.07 20.75 4.91
C PRO A 51 -13.81 21.05 3.61
N ALA A 52 -13.68 22.25 3.03
CA ALA A 52 -14.31 22.60 1.76
C ALA A 52 -13.66 21.92 0.55
N LYS A 53 -12.41 21.44 0.70
CA LYS A 53 -11.66 20.70 -0.33
C LYS A 53 -11.74 19.19 -0.15
N VAL A 54 -12.49 18.70 0.84
CA VAL A 54 -12.76 17.28 1.03
C VAL A 54 -14.13 16.96 0.42
N PRO A 55 -14.21 16.04 -0.55
CA PRO A 55 -15.46 15.74 -1.23
C PRO A 55 -16.41 14.94 -0.32
N GLY A 56 -17.72 15.13 -0.52
CA GLY A 56 -18.77 14.25 0.02
C GLY A 56 -19.09 14.46 1.50
N LEU A 57 -18.15 14.17 2.40
CA LEU A 57 -18.35 14.19 3.85
C LEU A 57 -17.31 15.07 4.56
N PRO A 58 -17.62 15.61 5.75
CA PRO A 58 -16.62 16.25 6.58
C PRO A 58 -15.42 15.32 6.86
N PRO A 59 -14.18 15.85 6.94
CA PRO A 59 -12.96 15.04 7.08
C PRO A 59 -13.00 14.03 8.24
N TYR A 60 -13.56 14.42 9.40
CA TYR A 60 -13.63 13.55 10.58
C TYR A 60 -14.52 12.31 10.36
N GLN A 61 -15.47 12.35 9.43
CA GLN A 61 -16.31 11.19 9.11
C GLN A 61 -15.54 10.13 8.33
N TYR A 62 -14.55 10.54 7.52
CA TYR A 62 -13.63 9.60 6.86
C TYR A 62 -12.67 8.91 7.84
N LEU A 63 -12.52 9.43 9.06
CA LEU A 63 -11.75 8.79 10.12
C LEU A 63 -12.57 7.81 10.96
N SER A 64 -13.88 7.71 10.73
CA SER A 64 -14.73 6.79 11.49
C SER A 64 -14.49 5.33 11.09
N SER A 65 -14.63 4.41 12.04
CA SER A 65 -14.62 2.96 11.82
C SER A 65 -15.76 2.46 10.94
N SER A 66 -16.82 3.26 10.73
CA SER A 66 -17.87 2.95 9.75
C SER A 66 -17.55 3.43 8.34
N SER A 67 -16.39 4.05 8.12
CA SER A 67 -15.98 4.65 6.86
C SER A 67 -14.80 3.89 6.23
N CYS A 68 -14.00 4.56 5.41
CA CYS A 68 -13.01 3.95 4.54
C CYS A 68 -11.84 3.24 5.24
N LEU A 69 -11.61 3.52 6.52
CA LEU A 69 -10.55 2.89 7.32
C LEU A 69 -11.03 1.69 8.15
N GLY A 70 -12.35 1.45 8.22
CA GLY A 70 -12.91 0.36 9.00
C GLY A 70 -13.42 -0.81 8.16
N TYR A 71 -14.11 -1.74 8.82
CA TYR A 71 -14.51 -3.03 8.24
C TYR A 71 -15.53 -2.90 7.10
N LEU A 72 -16.32 -1.82 7.09
CA LEU A 72 -17.27 -1.52 6.01
C LEU A 72 -16.63 -0.76 4.83
N GLY A 73 -15.37 -0.34 4.99
CA GLY A 73 -14.60 0.38 3.98
C GLY A 73 -13.96 -0.53 2.92
N PRO A 74 -13.26 0.06 1.94
CA PRO A 74 -12.62 -0.66 0.85
C PRO A 74 -11.42 -1.51 1.28
N LEU A 75 -10.83 -1.25 2.45
CA LEU A 75 -9.78 -2.10 3.01
C LEU A 75 -10.33 -3.30 3.79
N GLY A 76 -11.64 -3.33 4.03
CA GLY A 76 -12.29 -4.30 4.88
C GLY A 76 -12.69 -5.61 4.19
N PRO A 77 -13.29 -6.54 4.95
CA PRO A 77 -13.76 -7.85 4.49
C PRO A 77 -14.81 -7.79 3.37
N TYR A 78 -15.42 -6.63 3.12
CA TYR A 78 -16.38 -6.44 2.02
C TYR A 78 -15.80 -5.64 0.84
N GLY A 79 -14.56 -5.17 0.97
CA GLY A 79 -13.89 -4.36 -0.05
C GLY A 79 -13.23 -5.19 -1.16
N PRO A 80 -12.64 -4.53 -2.16
CA PRO A 80 -11.98 -5.18 -3.29
C PRO A 80 -10.73 -5.99 -2.91
N LEU A 81 -10.19 -5.83 -1.70
CA LEU A 81 -9.05 -6.62 -1.21
C LEU A 81 -9.48 -7.94 -0.55
N SER A 82 -10.77 -8.17 -0.34
CA SER A 82 -11.28 -9.32 0.41
C SER A 82 -11.65 -10.53 -0.47
N SER A 83 -12.24 -11.55 0.16
CA SER A 83 -12.84 -12.72 -0.50
C SER A 83 -13.89 -12.36 -1.56
N LEU A 84 -14.50 -11.17 -1.48
CA LEU A 84 -15.47 -10.67 -2.48
C LEU A 84 -14.82 -9.92 -3.65
N GLY A 85 -13.55 -9.59 -3.53
CA GLY A 85 -12.78 -8.86 -4.52
C GLY A 85 -12.21 -9.72 -5.65
N PRO A 86 -11.60 -9.10 -6.66
CA PRO A 86 -11.02 -9.80 -7.82
C PRO A 86 -9.86 -10.74 -7.47
N LEU A 87 -9.21 -10.55 -6.31
CA LEU A 87 -8.12 -11.42 -5.81
C LEU A 87 -8.57 -12.81 -5.33
N SER A 88 -9.87 -13.11 -5.40
CA SER A 88 -10.41 -14.38 -4.90
C SER A 88 -10.83 -15.31 -6.01
N ASN A 89 -10.78 -14.85 -7.25
CA ASN A 89 -11.11 -15.65 -8.42
C ASN A 89 -9.93 -15.65 -9.40
N PRO A 90 -9.18 -16.77 -9.51
CA PRO A 90 -8.06 -16.92 -10.44
C PRO A 90 -8.42 -16.68 -11.91
N PHE A 91 -9.72 -16.71 -12.25
CA PHE A 91 -10.23 -16.30 -13.56
C PHE A 91 -9.82 -14.89 -13.95
N TRP A 92 -9.64 -14.00 -12.97
CA TRP A 92 -9.23 -12.63 -13.22
C TRP A 92 -7.73 -12.45 -13.34
N TYR A 93 -6.93 -13.52 -13.34
CA TYR A 93 -5.46 -13.42 -13.37
C TYR A 93 -4.97 -13.65 -14.80
N PRO A 94 -4.62 -12.60 -15.57
CA PRO A 94 -4.11 -12.78 -16.93
C PRO A 94 -2.88 -13.70 -16.95
N SER A 95 -2.06 -13.64 -15.89
CA SER A 95 -0.90 -14.51 -15.63
C SER A 95 -1.19 -16.01 -15.67
N ASN A 96 -2.41 -16.44 -15.34
CA ASN A 96 -2.81 -17.85 -15.43
C ASN A 96 -3.11 -18.31 -16.86
N TYR A 97 -3.35 -17.37 -17.79
CA TYR A 97 -3.81 -17.64 -19.15
C TYR A 97 -2.80 -17.23 -20.22
N PHE A 98 -1.79 -16.42 -19.88
CA PHE A 98 -0.72 -16.05 -20.79
C PHE A 98 0.03 -17.31 -21.27
N GLY A 99 -0.09 -17.58 -22.57
CA GLY A 99 0.46 -18.76 -23.24
C GLY A 99 -0.57 -19.85 -23.59
N GLN A 100 -1.83 -19.74 -23.17
CA GLN A 100 -2.83 -20.81 -23.40
C GLN A 100 -4.12 -20.38 -24.11
N ILE A 101 -4.46 -19.08 -24.16
CA ILE A 101 -5.72 -18.63 -24.76
C ILE A 101 -5.48 -17.53 -25.79
N GLN A 102 -5.78 -17.83 -27.06
CA GLN A 102 -5.91 -16.83 -28.11
C GLN A 102 -7.28 -16.16 -27.95
N LEU A 103 -7.29 -14.93 -27.42
CA LEU A 103 -8.54 -14.17 -27.24
C LEU A 103 -9.25 -13.99 -28.60
N PRO A 104 -10.59 -14.10 -28.65
CA PRO A 104 -11.38 -13.78 -29.84
C PRO A 104 -11.02 -12.40 -30.42
N THR A 105 -10.96 -12.29 -31.76
CA THR A 105 -10.49 -11.10 -32.48
C THR A 105 -11.23 -9.81 -32.09
N ASN A 106 -12.52 -9.91 -31.78
CA ASN A 106 -13.34 -8.78 -31.31
C ASN A 106 -12.92 -8.28 -29.92
N ILE A 107 -12.53 -9.18 -29.01
CA ILE A 107 -12.01 -8.81 -27.69
C ILE A 107 -10.63 -8.16 -27.84
N GLN A 108 -9.77 -8.69 -28.72
CA GLN A 108 -8.48 -8.06 -29.01
C GLN A 108 -8.63 -6.66 -29.61
N GLN A 109 -9.61 -6.44 -30.48
CA GLN A 109 -9.92 -5.12 -31.03
C GLN A 109 -10.44 -4.14 -29.96
N ILE A 110 -11.26 -4.61 -29.01
CA ILE A 110 -11.72 -3.78 -27.88
C ILE A 110 -10.55 -3.40 -26.96
N ILE A 111 -9.64 -4.34 -26.68
CA ILE A 111 -8.42 -4.09 -25.88
C ILE A 111 -7.51 -3.12 -26.62
N GLN A 112 -7.28 -3.31 -27.92
CA GLN A 112 -6.49 -2.37 -28.73
C GLN A 112 -7.13 -0.98 -28.77
N TRP A 113 -8.44 -0.89 -28.96
CA TRP A 113 -9.16 0.38 -28.94
C TRP A 113 -9.07 1.06 -27.56
N SER A 114 -9.24 0.34 -26.46
CA SER A 114 -9.14 0.90 -25.11
C SER A 114 -7.71 1.36 -24.80
N GLN A 115 -6.69 0.60 -25.22
CA GLN A 115 -5.29 0.98 -25.09
C GLN A 115 -4.96 2.24 -25.93
N ILE A 116 -5.54 2.38 -27.12
CA ILE A 116 -5.37 3.56 -27.98
C ILE A 116 -6.07 4.79 -27.39
N GLN A 117 -7.27 4.64 -26.82
CA GLN A 117 -8.06 5.76 -26.29
C GLN A 117 -7.64 6.20 -24.88
N TYR A 118 -7.28 5.26 -24.01
CA TYR A 118 -7.07 5.51 -22.58
C TYR A 118 -5.63 5.22 -22.11
N GLY A 119 -4.78 4.70 -22.99
CA GLY A 119 -3.45 4.19 -22.62
C GLY A 119 -3.51 2.80 -21.98
N ALA A 120 -2.53 1.96 -22.27
CA ALA A 120 -2.42 0.67 -21.59
C ALA A 120 -1.96 0.87 -20.13
N PRO A 121 -2.41 0.05 -19.15
CA PRO A 121 -1.94 0.15 -17.76
C PRO A 121 -0.41 0.09 -17.61
N MET A 122 0.25 -0.63 -18.51
CA MET A 122 1.71 -0.80 -18.59
C MET A 122 2.40 0.23 -19.52
N SER A 123 1.73 1.32 -19.92
CA SER A 123 2.27 2.36 -20.80
C SER A 123 2.62 3.66 -20.08
N LYS A 124 3.29 4.58 -20.78
CA LYS A 124 3.59 5.95 -20.31
C LYS A 124 2.35 6.77 -19.92
N ASP A 125 1.18 6.43 -20.48
CA ASP A 125 -0.09 7.09 -20.17
C ASP A 125 -0.85 6.37 -19.04
N GLY A 126 -0.37 5.20 -18.61
CA GLY A 126 -0.91 4.42 -17.49
C GLY A 126 -0.47 4.95 -16.11
N PRO A 127 -0.94 4.31 -15.02
CA PRO A 127 -0.70 4.79 -13.66
C PRO A 127 0.75 4.70 -13.18
N LEU A 128 1.62 3.96 -13.88
CA LEU A 128 3.06 3.88 -13.63
C LEU A 128 3.88 4.87 -14.48
N GLY A 129 3.25 5.54 -15.44
CA GLY A 129 3.87 6.52 -16.34
C GLY A 129 3.86 7.94 -15.79
N TYR A 130 4.31 8.90 -16.60
CA TYR A 130 4.50 10.31 -16.20
C TYR A 130 3.21 11.08 -15.90
N LYS A 131 2.05 10.56 -16.30
CA LYS A 131 0.73 11.08 -15.94
C LYS A 131 0.12 10.41 -14.72
N GLY A 132 0.70 9.30 -14.27
CA GLY A 132 0.19 8.50 -13.17
C GLY A 132 0.40 9.18 -11.81
N PRO A 133 -0.29 8.70 -10.75
CA PRO A 133 -0.22 9.29 -9.42
C PRO A 133 1.14 9.09 -8.74
N LEU A 134 2.04 8.27 -9.31
CA LEU A 134 3.42 8.05 -8.86
C LEU A 134 4.46 8.87 -9.62
N ALA A 135 4.04 9.63 -10.64
CA ALA A 135 4.92 10.59 -11.30
C ALA A 135 5.33 11.66 -10.28
N THR A 136 6.61 12.05 -10.26
CA THR A 136 7.11 13.03 -9.27
C THR A 136 6.41 14.38 -9.40
N THR A 137 6.05 14.77 -10.63
CA THR A 137 5.29 15.99 -10.92
C THR A 137 3.88 15.95 -10.32
N GLN A 138 3.21 14.80 -10.38
CA GLN A 138 1.87 14.60 -9.81
C GLN A 138 1.94 14.41 -8.29
N TYR A 139 2.73 13.43 -7.84
CA TYR A 139 2.83 13.05 -6.43
C TYR A 139 3.36 14.19 -5.56
N TYR A 140 4.34 14.98 -6.04
CA TYR A 140 4.87 16.13 -5.28
C TYR A 140 4.23 17.47 -5.65
N GLY A 141 3.35 17.51 -6.66
CA GLY A 141 2.66 18.73 -7.13
C GLY A 141 3.62 19.80 -7.64
N GLN A 142 4.62 19.39 -8.45
CA GLN A 142 5.67 20.29 -8.97
C GLN A 142 5.32 20.91 -10.33
N GLN A 143 4.30 20.42 -11.02
CA GLN A 143 3.80 21.00 -12.27
C GLN A 143 2.35 21.46 -12.07
N ASP A 144 2.09 22.74 -12.30
CA ASP A 144 0.78 23.40 -12.34
C ASP A 144 -0.02 23.51 -11.02
N PRO A 145 0.33 24.50 -10.16
CA PRO A 145 -0.44 24.80 -8.94
C PRO A 145 -1.95 24.91 -9.17
N GLY A 146 -2.71 24.07 -8.47
CA GLY A 146 -4.17 24.06 -8.46
C GLY A 146 -4.81 23.14 -9.51
N LYS A 147 -4.02 22.37 -10.27
CA LYS A 147 -4.53 21.48 -11.33
C LYS A 147 -4.26 20.00 -11.09
N THR A 148 -3.34 19.65 -10.19
CA THR A 148 -3.05 18.25 -9.88
C THR A 148 -4.00 17.70 -8.81
N LEU A 149 -4.21 16.37 -8.79
CA LEU A 149 -5.12 15.67 -7.86
C LEU A 149 -4.89 16.08 -6.40
N PHE A 150 -3.64 16.27 -6.02
CA PHE A 150 -3.22 16.58 -4.65
C PHE A 150 -3.22 18.08 -4.33
N GLU A 151 -3.67 18.94 -5.23
CA GLU A 151 -3.77 20.39 -5.00
C GLU A 151 -5.21 20.87 -4.86
N SER A 152 -6.11 20.24 -5.60
CA SER A 152 -7.54 20.57 -5.59
C SER A 152 -8.32 19.83 -4.51
N ASN A 153 -7.72 18.82 -3.86
CA ASN A 153 -8.41 17.92 -2.95
C ASN A 153 -7.54 17.55 -1.74
N ASP A 154 -7.95 18.03 -0.56
CA ASP A 154 -7.20 17.81 0.68
C ASP A 154 -7.36 16.38 1.22
N PHE A 155 -8.42 15.65 0.81
CA PHE A 155 -8.49 14.21 1.02
C PHE A 155 -7.37 13.51 0.25
N ALA A 156 -7.16 13.90 -1.01
CA ALA A 156 -6.09 13.34 -1.83
C ALA A 156 -4.71 13.67 -1.25
N VAL A 157 -4.46 14.90 -0.77
CA VAL A 157 -3.20 15.25 -0.07
C VAL A 157 -2.88 14.21 1.00
N GLN A 158 -3.86 13.86 1.81
CA GLN A 158 -3.74 12.92 2.92
C GLN A 158 -3.72 11.44 2.51
N LEU A 159 -3.76 11.13 1.20
CA LEU A 159 -3.42 9.81 0.66
C LEU A 159 -1.90 9.62 0.46
N ARG A 160 -1.11 10.69 0.55
CA ARG A 160 0.35 10.62 0.48
C ARG A 160 0.92 9.96 1.74
N ALA A 161 2.21 9.64 1.67
CA ALA A 161 2.98 9.11 2.78
C ALA A 161 2.74 9.88 4.09
N PHE A 162 2.44 9.11 5.13
CA PHE A 162 2.09 9.49 6.50
C PHE A 162 0.81 10.31 6.68
N GLY A 163 0.03 10.45 5.61
CA GLY A 163 -1.31 11.02 5.67
C GLY A 163 -2.31 10.14 6.38
N LEU A 164 -3.41 10.74 6.83
CA LEU A 164 -4.46 10.05 7.59
C LEU A 164 -5.10 8.89 6.83
N TRP A 165 -5.12 8.98 5.49
CA TRP A 165 -5.74 7.98 4.61
C TRP A 165 -4.70 7.30 3.72
N SER A 166 -3.42 7.33 4.10
CA SER A 166 -2.31 6.88 3.25
C SER A 166 -2.41 5.40 2.83
N ALA A 167 -3.07 4.56 3.62
CA ALA A 167 -3.35 3.17 3.27
C ALA A 167 -4.24 3.01 2.03
N LEU A 168 -5.04 4.04 1.69
CA LEU A 168 -5.86 4.09 0.47
C LEU A 168 -5.11 4.69 -0.72
N GLY A 169 -3.90 5.23 -0.50
CA GLY A 169 -3.18 6.04 -1.46
C GLY A 169 -2.36 5.26 -2.49
N PRO A 170 -1.59 5.98 -3.34
CA PRO A 170 -0.82 5.37 -4.43
C PRO A 170 0.26 4.37 -3.98
N ILE A 171 0.73 4.50 -2.74
CA ILE A 171 1.71 3.60 -2.09
C ILE A 171 1.04 2.63 -1.10
N GLY A 172 -0.28 2.44 -1.18
CA GLY A 172 -1.04 1.43 -0.45
C GLY A 172 -1.55 0.33 -1.38
N PRO A 173 -2.21 -0.71 -0.84
CA PRO A 173 -2.68 -1.86 -1.62
C PRO A 173 -3.78 -1.54 -2.65
N LEU A 174 -4.48 -0.42 -2.51
CA LEU A 174 -5.45 0.04 -3.53
C LEU A 174 -4.81 0.89 -4.63
N GLY A 175 -3.53 1.25 -4.47
CA GLY A 175 -2.80 2.08 -5.42
C GLY A 175 -2.18 1.28 -6.56
N PRO A 176 -1.49 1.96 -7.51
CA PRO A 176 -0.88 1.29 -8.66
C PRO A 176 0.26 0.32 -8.31
N LEU A 177 0.88 0.49 -7.13
CA LEU A 177 1.89 -0.44 -6.62
C LEU A 177 1.29 -1.63 -5.87
N GLY A 178 -0.02 -1.64 -5.65
CA GLY A 178 -0.71 -2.72 -4.94
C GLY A 178 -1.12 -3.88 -5.86
N PRO A 179 -1.74 -4.92 -5.30
CA PRO A 179 -2.10 -6.14 -6.02
C PRO A 179 -3.19 -5.94 -7.08
N LEU A 180 -3.99 -4.89 -6.95
CA LEU A 180 -5.01 -4.53 -7.94
C LEU A 180 -4.47 -3.63 -9.06
N GLY A 181 -3.21 -3.20 -8.94
CA GLY A 181 -2.52 -2.39 -9.93
C GLY A 181 -1.92 -3.21 -11.07
N PRO A 182 -1.24 -2.56 -12.03
CA PRO A 182 -0.66 -3.23 -13.19
C PRO A 182 0.45 -4.24 -12.86
N LEU A 183 1.01 -4.18 -11.65
CA LEU A 183 2.13 -4.99 -11.18
C LEU A 183 1.69 -6.26 -10.44
N GLY A 184 0.41 -6.36 -10.08
CA GLY A 184 -0.15 -7.45 -9.29
C GLY A 184 -0.73 -8.60 -10.10
N PRO A 185 -1.35 -9.59 -9.43
CA PRO A 185 -1.81 -10.83 -10.08
C PRO A 185 -2.84 -10.63 -11.19
N ILE A 186 -3.62 -9.54 -11.11
CA ILE A 186 -4.62 -9.15 -12.11
C ILE A 186 -4.05 -8.19 -13.18
N GLY A 187 -2.77 -7.85 -13.09
CA GLY A 187 -2.10 -6.89 -13.95
C GLY A 187 -1.76 -7.43 -15.34
N ASP A 188 -1.56 -6.51 -16.29
CA ASP A 188 -1.25 -6.81 -17.70
C ASP A 188 0.27 -6.90 -17.96
N HIS A 189 1.04 -7.41 -16.99
CA HIS A 189 2.51 -7.45 -17.07
C HIS A 189 3.06 -8.62 -17.90
N GLY A 190 2.20 -9.56 -18.32
CA GLY A 190 2.55 -10.61 -19.29
C GLY A 190 3.41 -11.75 -18.74
N TYR A 191 3.58 -11.87 -17.41
CA TYR A 191 4.31 -12.97 -16.79
C TYR A 191 3.35 -14.05 -16.30
N SER A 192 3.75 -15.32 -16.43
CA SER A 192 3.04 -16.44 -15.80
C SER A 192 3.41 -16.56 -14.33
N VAL A 193 2.75 -17.43 -13.57
CA VAL A 193 3.00 -17.64 -12.14
C VAL A 193 3.29 -19.11 -11.82
N ASP A 194 4.17 -19.40 -10.86
CA ASP A 194 4.37 -20.75 -10.32
C ASP A 194 3.40 -21.07 -9.16
N LEU A 195 3.47 -22.29 -8.60
CA LEU A 195 2.61 -22.71 -7.49
C LEU A 195 2.82 -21.92 -6.20
N ASN A 196 3.97 -21.26 -6.05
CA ASN A 196 4.32 -20.49 -4.87
C ASN A 196 3.91 -19.02 -4.98
N GLY A 197 3.54 -18.55 -6.18
CA GLY A 197 3.21 -17.15 -6.46
C GLY A 197 4.31 -16.35 -7.16
N ASN A 198 5.44 -16.97 -7.53
CA ASN A 198 6.52 -16.27 -8.23
C ASN A 198 6.15 -16.01 -9.68
N TYR A 199 6.39 -14.80 -10.17
CA TYR A 199 6.26 -14.49 -11.59
C TYR A 199 7.41 -15.08 -12.40
N LEU A 200 7.09 -15.58 -13.60
CA LEU A 200 8.01 -16.26 -14.49
C LEU A 200 8.03 -15.61 -15.88
N ASN A 201 9.24 -15.47 -16.42
CA ASN A 201 9.48 -15.30 -17.86
C ASN A 201 10.08 -16.59 -18.40
N GLY A 202 9.22 -17.44 -18.98
CA GLY A 202 9.56 -18.83 -19.26
C GLY A 202 9.77 -19.61 -17.96
N THR A 203 11.01 -20.03 -17.70
CA THR A 203 11.37 -20.77 -16.46
C THR A 203 12.11 -19.91 -15.43
N LYS A 204 12.38 -18.65 -15.75
CA LYS A 204 13.15 -17.75 -14.87
C LYS A 204 12.20 -16.92 -14.01
N ILE A 205 12.46 -16.91 -12.70
CA ILE A 205 11.78 -16.01 -11.77
C ILE A 205 12.16 -14.57 -12.12
N VAL A 206 11.15 -13.72 -12.22
CA VAL A 206 11.29 -12.27 -12.46
C VAL A 206 10.61 -11.55 -11.31
N LYS A 207 11.28 -10.53 -10.77
CA LYS A 207 10.78 -9.72 -9.65
C LYS A 207 10.55 -8.26 -10.00
N THR A 208 10.89 -7.86 -11.23
CA THR A 208 10.78 -6.47 -11.66
C THR A 208 10.35 -6.38 -13.11
N VAL A 209 9.72 -5.26 -13.47
CA VAL A 209 9.33 -4.93 -14.83
C VAL A 209 9.78 -3.51 -15.16
N THR A 210 10.18 -3.29 -16.40
CA THR A 210 10.60 -1.98 -16.90
C THR A 210 9.51 -1.39 -17.79
N ILE A 211 9.13 -0.15 -17.50
CA ILE A 211 8.02 0.57 -18.11
C ILE A 211 8.56 1.79 -18.84
N ASP A 212 8.05 2.06 -20.04
CA ASP A 212 8.22 3.36 -20.69
C ASP A 212 7.51 4.43 -19.86
N TYR A 213 8.28 5.38 -19.31
CA TYR A 213 7.76 6.36 -18.38
C TYR A 213 7.15 7.57 -19.08
N ASP A 214 7.79 8.09 -20.12
CA ASP A 214 7.40 9.33 -20.79
C ASP A 214 7.65 9.35 -22.32
N GLY A 215 8.02 8.21 -22.91
CA GLY A 215 8.41 8.09 -24.32
C GLY A 215 9.89 8.38 -24.59
N SER A 216 10.64 8.82 -23.57
CA SER A 216 12.07 9.13 -23.66
C SER A 216 12.92 8.41 -22.60
N SER A 217 12.30 8.00 -21.49
CA SER A 217 12.95 7.35 -20.36
C SER A 217 12.14 6.15 -19.87
N THR A 218 12.80 5.25 -19.13
CA THR A 218 12.16 4.09 -18.54
C THR A 218 12.28 4.09 -17.02
N ARG A 219 11.32 3.45 -16.35
CA ARG A 219 11.38 3.17 -14.91
C ARG A 219 11.22 1.69 -14.64
N THR A 220 11.93 1.20 -13.62
CA THR A 220 11.83 -0.19 -13.17
C THR A 220 11.03 -0.23 -11.87
N TYR A 221 10.06 -1.13 -11.82
CA TYR A 221 9.18 -1.35 -10.67
C TYR A 221 9.27 -2.80 -10.21
N PRO A 222 9.20 -3.06 -8.88
CA PRO A 222 9.00 -4.42 -8.39
C PRO A 222 7.63 -4.95 -8.85
N LEU A 223 7.56 -6.22 -9.18
CA LEU A 223 6.27 -6.90 -9.36
C LEU A 223 5.62 -7.13 -7.99
N TYR A 224 4.31 -7.33 -7.98
CA TYR A 224 3.55 -7.53 -6.75
C TYR A 224 3.03 -8.96 -6.69
N GLU A 225 3.75 -9.85 -6.00
CA GLU A 225 3.40 -11.26 -5.97
C GLU A 225 2.29 -11.58 -4.98
N PHE A 226 1.52 -12.63 -5.26
CA PHE A 226 0.61 -13.26 -4.30
C PHE A 226 1.19 -14.60 -3.88
N TYR A 227 1.88 -14.60 -2.74
CA TYR A 227 2.53 -15.79 -2.22
C TYR A 227 1.60 -16.68 -1.40
N GLN A 228 1.83 -17.98 -1.51
CA GLN A 228 1.34 -18.96 -0.54
C GLN A 228 1.98 -18.73 0.83
N SER A 229 1.18 -18.71 1.90
CA SER A 229 1.67 -18.42 3.28
C SER A 229 2.82 -19.34 3.72
N SER A 230 2.71 -20.65 3.44
CA SER A 230 3.76 -21.62 3.77
C SER A 230 5.09 -21.30 3.09
N TYR A 231 5.06 -20.86 1.83
CA TYR A 231 6.25 -20.45 1.09
C TYR A 231 6.79 -19.11 1.60
N ALA A 232 5.94 -18.11 1.77
CA ALA A 232 6.30 -16.76 2.21
C ALA A 232 7.04 -16.76 3.56
N LYS A 233 6.70 -17.69 4.46
CA LYS A 233 7.37 -17.88 5.76
C LYS A 233 8.79 -18.46 5.66
N THR A 234 9.15 -19.06 4.53
CA THR A 234 10.46 -19.75 4.34
C THR A 234 11.50 -18.88 3.64
N ILE A 235 11.10 -17.77 3.06
CA ILE A 235 11.96 -16.89 2.27
C ILE A 235 12.06 -15.51 2.89
N GLN A 236 13.08 -14.75 2.46
CA GLN A 236 13.15 -13.32 2.72
C GLN A 236 12.36 -12.59 1.62
N LEU A 237 11.32 -11.87 2.02
CA LEU A 237 10.43 -11.10 1.17
C LEU A 237 10.98 -9.67 0.97
N ASP A 238 10.57 -9.04 -0.13
CA ASP A 238 10.76 -7.61 -0.35
C ASP A 238 9.56 -6.82 0.22
N THR A 239 9.17 -5.71 -0.40
CA THR A 239 8.06 -4.86 0.04
C THR A 239 6.95 -4.78 -1.01
N SER A 240 6.84 -5.75 -1.92
CA SER A 240 5.82 -5.77 -2.97
C SER A 240 5.15 -7.13 -3.04
N PHE A 241 4.36 -7.45 -2.02
CA PHE A 241 3.72 -8.75 -1.96
C PHE A 241 2.41 -8.73 -1.16
N LEU A 242 1.55 -9.69 -1.45
CA LEU A 242 0.51 -10.13 -0.52
C LEU A 242 0.67 -11.59 -0.15
N VAL A 243 0.16 -11.93 1.04
CA VAL A 243 -0.01 -13.29 1.52
C VAL A 243 -1.44 -13.47 2.00
N GLU A 244 -2.06 -14.58 1.62
CA GLU A 244 -3.28 -15.09 2.25
C GLU A 244 -2.90 -16.25 3.17
N SER A 245 -3.40 -16.23 4.40
CA SER A 245 -3.05 -17.22 5.41
C SER A 245 -4.26 -17.59 6.25
N ASP A 246 -4.31 -18.86 6.63
CA ASP A 246 -5.20 -19.41 7.64
C ASP A 246 -4.42 -19.59 8.95
N VAL A 247 -4.99 -19.12 10.05
CA VAL A 247 -4.37 -19.12 11.37
C VAL A 247 -5.36 -19.62 12.42
N CYS A 248 -4.95 -20.63 13.19
CA CYS A 248 -5.76 -21.22 14.27
C CYS A 248 -5.30 -20.70 15.65
N GLN A 249 -4.01 -20.89 15.96
CA GLN A 249 -3.36 -20.46 17.20
C GLN A 249 -1.94 -19.98 16.92
N GLY A 250 -1.50 -19.01 17.70
CA GLY A 250 -0.16 -18.43 17.58
C GLY A 250 -0.06 -17.37 16.51
N ASP A 251 1.19 -17.00 16.24
CA ASP A 251 1.53 -15.86 15.40
C ASP A 251 2.04 -16.34 14.04
N ASP A 252 1.64 -15.64 13.00
CA ASP A 252 2.30 -15.72 11.70
C ASP A 252 3.36 -14.63 11.61
N ALA A 253 4.58 -14.99 11.19
CA ALA A 253 5.68 -14.05 11.02
C ALA A 253 6.27 -14.14 9.62
N TYR A 254 6.45 -12.98 8.98
CA TYR A 254 7.03 -12.86 7.64
C TYR A 254 8.28 -11.98 7.68
N GLN A 255 9.37 -12.50 7.11
CA GLN A 255 10.67 -11.83 7.14
C GLN A 255 10.86 -10.96 5.89
N ILE A 256 11.10 -9.68 6.10
CA ILE A 256 11.34 -8.69 5.06
C ILE A 256 12.78 -8.22 5.11
N GLY A 257 13.43 -8.05 3.96
CA GLY A 257 14.64 -7.24 3.90
C GLY A 257 15.32 -7.28 2.53
N GLY A 258 16.59 -6.90 2.50
CA GLY A 258 17.29 -6.69 1.24
C GLY A 258 16.76 -5.47 0.46
N LEU A 259 16.21 -4.48 1.18
CA LEU A 259 15.60 -3.30 0.57
C LEU A 259 16.64 -2.51 -0.24
N PRO A 260 16.45 -2.35 -1.56
CA PRO A 260 17.48 -1.80 -2.44
C PRO A 260 17.72 -0.30 -2.27
N PHE A 261 16.75 0.41 -1.70
CA PHE A 261 16.80 1.85 -1.44
C PHE A 261 15.93 2.21 -0.23
N ASN A 262 16.00 3.47 0.22
CA ASN A 262 15.13 3.97 1.29
C ASN A 262 13.67 4.01 0.81
N GLN A 263 12.75 3.43 1.58
CA GLN A 263 11.36 3.24 1.16
C GLN A 263 10.38 3.68 2.24
N ILE A 264 9.20 4.11 1.83
CA ILE A 264 8.04 4.23 2.72
C ILE A 264 7.19 3.00 2.45
N VAL A 265 6.96 2.18 3.47
CA VAL A 265 6.30 0.88 3.36
C VAL A 265 4.96 0.93 4.06
N THR A 266 3.90 0.54 3.35
CA THR A 266 2.54 0.44 3.84
C THR A 266 2.18 -1.02 4.04
N PHE A 267 1.78 -1.37 5.26
CA PHE A 267 1.24 -2.66 5.63
C PHE A 267 -0.26 -2.51 5.87
N VAL A 268 -1.06 -3.41 5.30
CA VAL A 268 -2.51 -3.47 5.52
C VAL A 268 -2.89 -4.92 5.78
N LEU A 269 -3.69 -5.15 6.82
CA LEU A 269 -4.14 -6.47 7.21
C LEU A 269 -5.67 -6.56 7.12
N THR A 270 -6.17 -7.24 6.11
CA THR A 270 -7.61 -7.39 5.86
C THR A 270 -8.09 -8.76 6.34
N PRO A 271 -9.02 -8.84 7.30
CA PRO A 271 -9.66 -10.10 7.65
C PRO A 271 -10.57 -10.57 6.49
N LEU A 272 -10.66 -11.88 6.26
CA LEU A 272 -11.56 -12.43 5.25
C LEU A 272 -12.95 -12.76 5.81
N LEU A 273 -13.05 -12.91 7.13
CA LEU A 273 -14.32 -13.02 7.85
C LEU A 273 -14.55 -11.76 8.66
N ALA A 274 -15.72 -11.15 8.51
CA ALA A 274 -15.98 -9.82 9.08
C ALA A 274 -16.06 -9.76 10.61
N LEU A 275 -16.18 -10.91 11.26
CA LEU A 275 -16.16 -11.00 12.72
C LEU A 275 -14.77 -11.31 13.26
N ASP A 276 -13.79 -11.63 12.42
CA ASP A 276 -12.42 -11.89 12.86
C ASP A 276 -11.67 -10.57 13.08
N SER A 277 -10.77 -10.57 14.05
CA SER A 277 -9.90 -9.44 14.33
C SER A 277 -8.49 -9.89 14.66
N TYR A 278 -7.55 -9.07 14.23
CA TYR A 278 -6.12 -9.34 14.29
C TYR A 278 -5.39 -8.09 14.76
N SER A 279 -4.20 -8.26 15.30
CA SER A 279 -3.22 -7.18 15.43
C SER A 279 -2.06 -7.40 14.46
N LEU A 280 -1.49 -6.28 14.04
CA LEU A 280 -0.33 -6.22 13.17
C LEU A 280 0.83 -5.64 13.96
N ILE A 281 1.94 -6.36 14.04
CA ILE A 281 3.12 -5.97 14.83
C ILE A 281 4.32 -5.92 13.89
N LEU A 282 5.08 -4.83 13.95
CA LEU A 282 6.32 -4.68 13.21
C LEU A 282 7.50 -4.76 14.18
N GLN A 283 8.47 -5.62 13.87
CA GLN A 283 9.69 -5.79 14.64
C GLN A 283 10.94 -5.55 13.79
N ASP A 284 12.03 -5.17 14.45
CA ASP A 284 13.36 -5.21 13.85
C ASP A 284 13.94 -6.64 13.83
N GLN A 285 15.13 -6.80 13.25
CA GLN A 285 15.84 -8.08 13.18
C GLN A 285 16.23 -8.70 14.54
N PHE A 286 16.11 -7.94 15.64
CA PHE A 286 16.41 -8.39 16.99
C PHE A 286 15.14 -8.69 17.80
N GLY A 287 13.96 -8.62 17.17
CA GLY A 287 12.67 -8.84 17.82
C GLY A 287 12.16 -7.64 18.63
N LYS A 288 12.81 -6.47 18.54
CA LYS A 288 12.29 -5.25 19.19
C LYS A 288 11.05 -4.80 18.43
N VAL A 289 9.94 -4.62 19.15
CA VAL A 289 8.72 -4.03 18.58
C VAL A 289 8.98 -2.58 18.20
N LEU A 290 8.82 -2.30 16.90
CA LEU A 290 8.92 -0.96 16.30
C LEU A 290 7.55 -0.27 16.29
N ALA A 291 6.50 -1.03 16.00
CA ALA A 291 5.12 -0.56 15.94
C ALA A 291 4.12 -1.68 16.19
N GLN A 292 2.92 -1.32 16.64
CA GLN A 292 1.78 -2.22 16.75
C GLN A 292 0.50 -1.48 16.32
N SER A 293 -0.33 -2.15 15.52
CA SER A 293 -1.67 -1.73 15.15
C SER A 293 -2.67 -2.75 15.66
N ASN A 294 -3.57 -2.32 16.54
CA ASN A 294 -4.63 -3.12 17.15
C ASN A 294 -5.88 -2.27 17.46
N ALA A 295 -6.24 -1.37 16.55
CA ALA A 295 -7.37 -0.46 16.76
C ALA A 295 -8.71 -1.17 16.55
N ASP A 296 -9.65 -1.00 17.48
CA ASP A 296 -10.96 -1.66 17.45
C ASP A 296 -11.84 -1.17 16.28
N ASN A 297 -12.41 -2.11 15.52
CA ASN A 297 -13.26 -1.86 14.35
C ASN A 297 -12.55 -1.16 13.16
N TYR A 298 -11.22 -1.03 13.20
CA TYR A 298 -10.42 -0.52 12.09
C TYR A 298 -9.66 -1.65 11.40
N ILE A 299 -9.38 -1.47 10.11
CA ILE A 299 -8.42 -2.31 9.42
C ILE A 299 -7.03 -1.97 9.94
N GLN A 300 -6.26 -3.00 10.29
CA GLN A 300 -4.94 -2.76 10.85
C GLN A 300 -4.00 -2.31 9.75
N THR A 301 -3.37 -1.16 9.99
CA THR A 301 -2.45 -0.54 9.05
C THR A 301 -1.22 -0.06 9.78
N ILE A 302 -0.05 -0.23 9.17
CA ILE A 302 1.19 0.43 9.60
C ILE A 302 1.80 1.07 8.37
N GLN A 303 2.24 2.32 8.45
CA GLN A 303 3.11 2.91 7.43
C GLN A 303 4.40 3.41 8.08
N VAL A 304 5.54 3.10 7.47
CA VAL A 304 6.86 3.34 8.07
C VAL A 304 7.89 3.74 7.02
N ASN A 305 8.78 4.68 7.33
CA ASN A 305 9.98 4.91 6.51
C ASN A 305 11.10 3.96 6.95
N VAL A 306 11.70 3.30 5.97
CA VAL A 306 12.68 2.24 6.20
C VAL A 306 13.94 2.56 5.40
N LYS A 307 15.10 2.49 6.05
CA LYS A 307 16.39 2.65 5.35
C LYS A 307 16.66 1.43 4.48
N MET A 308 17.40 1.62 3.40
CA MET A 308 17.95 0.53 2.60
C MET A 308 18.64 -0.51 3.49
N ASN A 309 18.57 -1.78 3.10
CA ASN A 309 19.12 -2.94 3.82
C ASN A 309 18.59 -3.18 5.24
N THR A 310 17.57 -2.45 5.69
CA THR A 310 16.91 -2.79 6.96
C THR A 310 16.16 -4.11 6.81
N LYS A 311 16.25 -4.94 7.85
CA LYS A 311 15.49 -6.18 7.98
C LYS A 311 14.38 -5.97 8.99
N LEU A 312 13.19 -6.43 8.64
CA LEU A 312 11.98 -6.30 9.44
C LEU A 312 11.30 -7.66 9.54
N SER A 313 10.57 -7.87 10.63
CA SER A 313 9.63 -8.98 10.76
C SER A 313 8.24 -8.39 10.97
N VAL A 314 7.30 -8.76 10.12
CA VAL A 314 5.89 -8.41 10.29
C VAL A 314 5.15 -9.62 10.86
N ILE A 315 4.46 -9.39 11.97
CA ILE A 315 3.76 -10.41 12.73
C ILE A 315 2.27 -10.13 12.70
N VAL A 316 1.49 -11.17 12.41
CA VAL A 316 0.04 -11.16 12.49
C VAL A 316 -0.38 -12.03 13.67
N HIS A 317 -1.06 -11.41 14.62
CA HIS A 317 -1.54 -12.07 15.84
C HIS A 317 -3.08 -12.03 15.90
N PRO A 318 -3.77 -13.20 15.91
CA PRO A 318 -5.21 -13.26 16.08
C PRO A 318 -5.65 -12.73 17.44
N ILE A 319 -6.60 -11.78 17.45
CA ILE A 319 -7.20 -11.26 18.69
C ILE A 319 -8.49 -12.03 18.99
N PHE A 320 -9.36 -12.15 17.99
CA PHE A 320 -10.61 -12.88 18.07
C PHE A 320 -10.92 -13.53 16.73
N LEU A 321 -11.30 -14.80 16.78
CA LEU A 321 -11.70 -15.60 15.63
C LEU A 321 -13.15 -16.05 15.82
N SER A 322 -13.97 -15.79 14.82
CA SER A 322 -15.37 -16.20 14.79
C SER A 322 -15.56 -17.70 14.54
N THR A 323 -14.51 -18.37 14.05
CA THR A 323 -14.43 -19.82 13.92
C THR A 323 -13.13 -20.35 14.55
N THR A 324 -12.89 -21.67 14.50
CA THR A 324 -11.63 -22.27 14.97
C THR A 324 -10.42 -21.87 14.11
N ILE A 325 -10.66 -21.45 12.86
CA ILE A 325 -9.63 -21.02 11.91
C ILE A 325 -10.02 -19.63 11.42
N GLY A 326 -9.12 -18.66 11.60
CA GLY A 326 -9.27 -17.34 11.01
C GLY A 326 -8.50 -17.26 9.69
N SER A 327 -8.99 -16.44 8.76
CA SER A 327 -8.30 -16.20 7.49
C SER A 327 -8.09 -14.71 7.27
N TYR A 328 -6.90 -14.33 6.81
CA TYR A 328 -6.56 -12.93 6.54
C TYR A 328 -5.73 -12.79 5.27
N ARG A 329 -5.67 -11.55 4.75
CA ARG A 329 -4.69 -11.11 3.77
C ARG A 329 -3.80 -10.02 4.34
N LEU A 330 -2.48 -10.23 4.27
CA LEU A 330 -1.47 -9.24 4.57
C LEU A 330 -0.95 -8.66 3.27
N PHE A 331 -1.08 -7.34 3.11
CA PHE A 331 -0.56 -6.59 1.98
C PHE A 331 0.64 -5.75 2.43
N VAL A 332 1.75 -5.86 1.71
CA VAL A 332 2.94 -5.04 1.93
C VAL A 332 3.25 -4.29 0.65
N THR A 333 3.22 -2.97 0.71
CA THR A 333 3.40 -2.09 -0.45
C THR A 333 4.47 -1.05 -0.13
N GLY A 334 5.66 -1.23 -0.71
CA GLY A 334 6.79 -0.32 -0.63
C GLY A 334 6.72 0.75 -1.70
N SER A 335 7.11 1.96 -1.34
CA SER A 335 7.33 3.03 -2.29
C SER A 335 8.52 2.73 -3.21
N THR A 336 8.65 3.50 -4.28
CA THR A 336 9.73 3.34 -5.25
C THR A 336 10.86 4.32 -4.97
N GLN A 337 12.01 4.15 -5.63
CA GLN A 337 13.13 5.10 -5.55
C GLN A 337 12.75 6.53 -6.00
N TYR A 338 11.63 6.67 -6.72
CA TYR A 338 11.09 7.94 -7.17
C TYR A 338 10.20 8.61 -6.12
N ILE A 339 9.62 7.84 -5.19
CA ILE A 339 8.74 8.30 -4.11
C ILE A 339 9.38 7.99 -2.75
N THR A 340 10.26 8.88 -2.29
CA THR A 340 11.02 8.73 -1.04
C THR A 340 10.87 9.92 -0.10
N GLN A 341 10.07 10.90 -0.50
CA GLN A 341 9.81 12.10 0.29
C GLN A 341 8.40 12.09 0.85
N TYR A 342 8.25 12.77 1.99
CA TYR A 342 6.99 13.05 2.64
C TYR A 342 6.98 14.52 3.07
N ASN A 343 5.81 15.13 3.13
CA ASN A 343 5.63 16.48 3.66
C ASN A 343 4.50 16.57 4.69
N ILE A 344 3.91 15.43 5.04
CA ILE A 344 2.89 15.35 6.07
C ILE A 344 3.56 15.28 7.44
N SER A 345 3.07 16.09 8.37
CA SER A 345 3.44 16.06 9.78
C SER A 345 2.18 16.11 10.65
N GLY A 346 2.31 15.70 11.91
CA GLY A 346 1.23 15.83 12.90
C GLY A 346 1.34 14.79 14.00
N ASN A 347 0.42 14.84 14.96
CA ASN A 347 0.46 13.98 16.16
C ASN A 347 0.22 12.50 15.84
N GLN A 348 -0.34 12.18 14.67
CA GLN A 348 -0.49 10.81 14.20
C GLN A 348 0.84 10.14 13.84
N ILE A 349 1.91 10.92 13.61
CA ILE A 349 3.21 10.37 13.21
C ILE A 349 4.09 10.23 14.43
N GLN A 350 4.45 8.99 14.73
CA GLN A 350 5.33 8.61 15.82
C GLN A 350 6.76 8.46 15.31
N SER A 351 7.76 8.69 16.17
CA SER A 351 9.16 8.41 15.89
C SER A 351 9.68 7.35 16.87
N ASN A 352 10.33 6.30 16.35
CA ASN A 352 11.08 5.32 17.15
C ASN A 352 12.58 5.63 17.17
#